data_AF-A0A7J9DSN7-F1
#
_entry.id   AF-A0A7J9DSN7-F1
#
_cell.length_a   1.000
_cell.length_b   1.000
_cell.length_c   1.000
_cell.angle_alpha   90.00
_cell.angle_beta   90.00
_cell.angle_gamma   90.00
#
_symmetry.space_group_name_H-M   'P 1'
#
loop_
_entity.id
_entity.type
_entity.pdbx_description
1 polymer ?
#
loop_
_entity_poly.entity_id
_entity_poly.type
_entity_poly.pdbx_seq_one_letter_code
_entity_poly.pdbx_strand_id
1 'polypeptide(L)'
;MNDADVSKQIQQMVRFIRQEAEEKANEISVSAEEEFNIEKLQLVEAEKKKIRQEYEKKEKQVEIRKKIEYSMQLNASRIKVLQAQDDVVNAMKESASKDLLNVSHDHHVYKRLLKDLIVQSLVRLKEPGVLLRCRKEDLHLVESVLDSAKEEYASKVNVHPPEIIIDDVHLPPGPSHHHGFFHHHAEAHGPF
;
A
#
# COMPACT_ATOMS: atom_id res chain seq x y z
N MET A 1 75.46 -75.48 37.84
CA MET A 1 74.15 -74.86 37.59
C MET A 1 73.28 -75.89 36.88
N ASN A 2 72.02 -76.03 37.28
CA ASN A 2 71.14 -77.12 36.86
C ASN A 2 70.20 -76.64 35.74
N ASP A 3 70.13 -77.34 34.61
CA ASP A 3 69.35 -76.94 33.41
C ASP A 3 67.85 -76.73 33.67
N ALA A 4 67.30 -77.44 34.66
CA ALA A 4 65.92 -77.30 35.08
C ALA A 4 65.60 -75.92 35.68
N ASP A 5 66.57 -75.28 36.34
CA ASP A 5 66.38 -73.95 36.95
C ASP A 5 66.47 -72.85 35.88
N VAL A 6 67.33 -73.03 34.87
CA VAL A 6 67.42 -72.13 33.70
C VAL A 6 66.11 -72.17 32.90
N SER A 7 65.53 -73.34 32.67
CA SER A 7 64.24 -73.50 31.98
C SER A 7 63.07 -72.82 32.73
N LYS A 8 63.05 -72.90 34.06
CA LYS A 8 62.05 -72.20 34.89
C LYS A 8 62.18 -70.68 34.79
N GLN A 9 63.41 -70.15 34.80
CA GLN A 9 63.66 -68.72 34.62
C GLN A 9 63.20 -68.23 33.24
N ILE A 10 63.48 -69.00 32.17
CA ILE A 10 63.01 -68.68 30.82
C ILE A 10 61.48 -68.68 30.76
N GLN A 11 60.81 -69.68 31.34
CA GLN A 11 59.33 -69.69 31.40
C GLN A 11 58.75 -68.51 32.17
N GLN A 12 59.40 -68.09 33.25
CA GLN A 12 58.99 -66.91 34.02
C GLN A 12 59.15 -65.63 33.19
N MET A 13 60.26 -65.48 32.47
CA MET A 13 60.45 -64.37 31.53
C MET A 13 59.41 -64.37 30.41
N VAL A 14 59.08 -65.53 29.83
CA VAL A 14 58.03 -65.63 28.79
C VAL A 14 56.65 -65.22 29.33
N ARG A 15 56.31 -65.59 30.57
CA ARG A 15 55.06 -65.15 31.20
C ARG A 15 55.03 -63.65 31.44
N PHE A 16 56.14 -63.09 31.90
CA PHE A 16 56.27 -61.65 32.10
C PHE A 16 56.07 -60.89 30.78
N ILE A 17 56.74 -61.31 29.70
CA ILE A 17 56.59 -60.68 28.38
C ILE A 17 55.15 -60.78 27.87
N ARG A 18 54.46 -61.90 28.11
CA ARG A 18 53.05 -62.04 27.73
C ARG A 18 52.14 -61.11 28.54
N GLN A 19 52.34 -61.05 29.85
CA GLN A 19 51.55 -60.17 30.71
C GLN A 19 51.77 -58.70 30.35
N GLU A 20 53.02 -58.30 30.12
CA GLU A 20 53.37 -56.94 29.68
C GLU A 20 52.73 -56.59 28.32
N ALA A 21 52.73 -57.53 27.37
CA ALA A 21 52.06 -57.34 26.09
C ALA A 21 50.53 -57.24 26.24
N GLU A 22 49.92 -58.01 27.13
CA GLU A 22 48.48 -58.01 27.39
C GLU A 22 48.02 -56.74 28.13
N GLU A 23 48.79 -56.28 29.11
CA GLU A 23 48.58 -54.99 29.77
C GLU A 23 48.71 -53.84 28.77
N LYS A 24 49.72 -53.87 27.89
CA LYS A 24 49.89 -52.85 26.85
C LYS A 24 48.75 -52.86 25.82
N ALA A 25 48.28 -54.04 25.43
CA ALA A 25 47.13 -54.17 24.53
C ALA A 25 45.84 -53.61 25.15
N ASN A 26 45.60 -53.91 26.44
CA ASN A 26 44.46 -53.38 27.17
C ASN A 26 44.53 -51.85 27.33
N GLU A 27 45.70 -51.32 27.65
CA GLU A 27 45.92 -49.86 27.74
C GLU A 27 45.60 -49.16 26.41
N ILE A 28 46.08 -49.72 25.28
CA ILE A 28 45.78 -49.20 23.94
C ILE A 28 44.27 -49.29 23.66
N SER A 29 43.62 -50.40 24.01
CA SER A 29 42.18 -50.58 23.78
C SER A 29 41.34 -49.56 24.55
N VAL A 30 41.65 -49.34 25.82
CA VAL A 30 40.92 -48.39 26.67
C VAL A 30 41.16 -46.96 26.16
N SER A 31 42.41 -46.61 25.85
CA SER A 31 42.76 -45.30 25.30
C SER A 31 42.04 -45.04 23.97
N ALA A 32 41.96 -46.04 23.08
CA ALA A 32 41.27 -45.90 21.81
C ALA A 32 39.76 -45.71 21.97
N GLU A 33 39.14 -46.38 22.95
CA GLU A 33 37.71 -46.22 23.24
C GLU A 33 37.39 -44.84 23.85
N GLU A 34 38.26 -44.33 24.72
CA GLU A 34 38.15 -42.97 25.27
C GLU A 34 38.27 -41.91 24.16
N GLU A 35 39.29 -42.02 23.31
CA GLU A 35 39.49 -41.12 22.17
C GLU A 35 38.30 -41.15 21.19
N PHE A 36 37.81 -42.35 20.84
CA PHE A 36 36.63 -42.51 19.99
C PHE A 36 35.41 -41.80 20.56
N ASN A 37 35.15 -41.95 21.86
CA ASN A 37 34.00 -41.33 22.50
C ASN A 37 34.13 -39.80 22.53
N ILE A 38 35.33 -39.27 22.76
CA ILE A 38 35.60 -37.83 22.73
C ILE A 38 35.39 -37.27 21.32
N GLU A 39 35.99 -37.86 20.29
CA GLU A 39 35.82 -37.40 18.90
C GLU A 39 34.37 -37.48 18.44
N LYS A 40 33.69 -38.59 18.73
CA LYS A 40 32.27 -38.76 18.42
C LYS A 40 31.43 -37.66 19.06
N LEU A 41 31.66 -37.35 20.35
CA LEU A 41 30.93 -36.30 21.05
C LEU A 41 31.19 -34.94 20.41
N GLN A 42 32.45 -34.61 20.13
CA GLN A 42 32.84 -33.36 19.50
C GLN A 42 32.18 -33.18 18.11
N LEU A 43 32.19 -34.22 17.28
CA LEU A 43 31.52 -34.19 15.97
C LEU A 43 30.02 -33.95 16.09
N VAL A 44 29.36 -34.66 17.01
CA VAL A 44 27.92 -34.52 17.24
C VAL A 44 27.57 -33.14 17.77
N GLU A 45 28.35 -32.60 18.72
CA GLU A 45 28.11 -31.27 19.28
C GLU A 45 28.36 -30.16 18.26
N ALA A 46 29.40 -30.29 17.43
CA ALA A 46 29.69 -29.35 16.35
C ALA A 46 28.53 -29.28 15.34
N GLU A 47 28.02 -30.43 14.88
CA GLU A 47 26.92 -30.45 13.92
C GLU A 47 25.59 -29.99 14.55
N LYS A 48 25.31 -30.38 15.80
CA LYS A 48 24.15 -29.86 16.56
C LYS A 48 24.18 -28.34 16.68
N LYS A 49 25.35 -27.75 16.94
CA LYS A 49 25.51 -26.29 17.01
C LYS A 49 25.22 -25.62 15.67
N LYS A 50 25.74 -26.19 14.57
CA LYS A 50 25.50 -25.70 13.21
C LYS A 50 24.02 -25.76 12.83
N ILE A 51 23.35 -26.90 13.09
CA ILE A 51 21.91 -27.07 12.85
C ILE A 51 21.12 -26.04 13.66
N ARG A 52 21.44 -25.85 14.95
CA ARG A 52 20.74 -24.88 15.80
C ARG A 52 20.82 -23.46 15.24
N GLN A 53 22.01 -23.04 14.79
CA GLN A 53 22.19 -21.72 14.18
C GLN A 53 21.43 -21.56 12.87
N GLU A 54 21.35 -22.60 12.05
CA GLU A 54 20.57 -22.57 10.81
C GLU A 54 19.07 -22.42 11.09
N TYR A 55 18.54 -23.19 12.04
CA TYR A 55 17.13 -23.11 12.42
C TYR A 55 16.78 -21.77 13.07
N GLU A 56 17.66 -21.20 13.90
CA GLU A 56 17.45 -19.87 14.46
C GLU A 56 17.34 -18.78 13.37
N LYS A 57 18.15 -18.89 12.31
CA LYS A 57 18.05 -17.99 11.14
C LYS A 57 16.73 -18.20 10.39
N LYS A 58 16.32 -19.45 10.15
CA LYS A 58 15.06 -19.78 9.48
C LYS A 58 13.85 -19.27 10.28
N GLU A 59 13.87 -19.45 11.59
CA GLU A 59 12.82 -18.98 12.49
C GLU A 59 12.66 -17.47 12.41
N LYS A 60 13.76 -16.70 12.52
CA LYS A 60 13.76 -15.24 12.37
C LYS A 60 13.22 -14.81 10.99
N GLN A 61 13.59 -15.51 9.92
CA GLN A 61 13.07 -15.21 8.57
C GLN A 61 11.56 -15.44 8.47
N VAL A 62 11.05 -16.54 9.03
CA VAL A 62 9.62 -16.83 9.05
C VAL A 62 8.86 -15.79 9.87
N GLU A 63 9.39 -15.37 11.02
CA GLU A 63 8.78 -14.34 11.84
C GLU A 63 8.67 -12.99 11.11
N ILE A 64 9.74 -12.58 10.41
CA ILE A 64 9.74 -11.37 9.58
C ILE A 64 8.71 -11.48 8.46
N ARG A 65 8.69 -12.61 7.73
CA ARG A 65 7.69 -12.84 6.66
C ARG A 65 6.26 -12.75 7.18
N LYS A 66 5.98 -13.33 8.34
CA LYS A 66 4.65 -13.27 8.98
C LYS A 66 4.26 -11.84 9.32
N LYS A 67 5.19 -11.00 9.80
CA LYS A 67 4.94 -9.58 10.08
C LYS A 67 4.66 -8.79 8.80
N ILE A 68 5.40 -9.05 7.73
CA ILE A 68 5.17 -8.42 6.42
C ILE A 68 3.80 -8.82 5.87
N GLU A 69 3.47 -10.10 5.86
CA GLU A 69 2.19 -10.60 5.37
C GLU A 69 1.01 -10.01 6.14
N TYR A 70 1.10 -9.99 7.47
CA TYR A 70 0.09 -9.35 8.32
C TYR A 70 -0.08 -7.85 8.00
N SER A 71 1.03 -7.12 7.84
CA SER A 71 1.00 -5.70 7.47
C SER A 71 0.39 -5.48 6.08
N MET A 72 0.74 -6.32 5.10
CA MET A 72 0.18 -6.28 3.75
C MET A 72 -1.33 -6.54 3.75
N GLN A 73 -1.80 -7.54 4.50
CA GLN A 73 -3.22 -7.85 4.63
C GLN A 73 -4.01 -6.69 5.27
N LEU A 74 -3.43 -6.06 6.30
CA LEU A 74 -4.02 -4.90 6.96
C LEU A 74 -4.12 -3.71 6.00
N ASN A 75 -3.04 -3.42 5.26
CA ASN A 75 -3.03 -2.35 4.28
C ASN A 75 -4.02 -2.60 3.13
N ALA A 76 -4.08 -3.83 2.61
CA ALA A 76 -5.05 -4.21 1.58
C ALA A 76 -6.49 -4.04 2.07
N SER A 77 -6.78 -4.41 3.32
CA SER A 77 -8.10 -4.21 3.92
C SER A 77 -8.43 -2.72 4.09
N ARG A 78 -7.44 -1.91 4.51
CA ARG A 78 -7.59 -0.46 4.63
C ARG A 78 -7.88 0.19 3.27
N ILE A 79 -7.13 -0.17 2.23
CA ILE A 79 -7.34 0.37 0.87
C ILE A 79 -8.74 0.03 0.37
N LYS A 80 -9.23 -1.20 0.59
CA LYS A 80 -10.61 -1.59 0.23
C LYS A 80 -11.67 -0.72 0.91
N VAL A 81 -11.48 -0.40 2.19
CA VAL A 81 -12.40 0.48 2.92
C VAL A 81 -12.37 1.90 2.34
N LEU A 82 -11.17 2.43 2.03
CA LEU A 82 -11.03 3.75 1.42
C LEU A 82 -11.64 3.82 0.02
N GLN A 83 -11.47 2.78 -0.79
CA GLN A 83 -12.10 2.67 -2.11
C GLN A 83 -13.63 2.67 -1.98
N ALA A 84 -14.19 1.85 -1.07
CA ALA A 84 -15.63 1.82 -0.85
C ALA A 84 -16.17 3.18 -0.36
N GLN A 85 -15.41 3.92 0.45
CA GLN A 85 -15.78 5.28 0.86
C GLN A 85 -15.76 6.26 -0.32
N ASP A 86 -14.72 6.21 -1.15
CA ASP A 86 -14.60 7.05 -2.35
C ASP A 86 -15.73 6.76 -3.35
N ASP A 87 -16.05 5.48 -3.58
CA ASP A 87 -17.14 5.04 -4.43
C ASP A 87 -18.50 5.62 -3.99
N VAL A 88 -18.78 5.60 -2.68
CA VAL A 88 -20.03 6.17 -2.13
C VAL A 88 -20.07 7.69 -2.32
N VAL A 89 -18.96 8.39 -2.09
CA VAL A 89 -18.88 9.85 -2.29
C VAL A 89 -19.03 10.20 -3.77
N ASN A 90 -18.40 9.44 -4.67
CA ASN A 90 -18.53 9.63 -6.11
C ASN A 90 -19.94 9.34 -6.59
N ALA A 91 -20.58 8.26 -6.12
CA ALA A 91 -21.98 7.97 -6.43
C ALA A 91 -22.93 9.08 -5.96
N MET A 92 -22.71 9.62 -4.76
CA MET A 92 -23.49 10.76 -4.26
C MET A 92 -23.28 12.01 -5.12
N LYS A 93 -22.04 12.31 -5.50
CA LYS A 93 -21.70 13.42 -6.40
C LYS A 93 -22.35 13.25 -7.76
N GLU A 94 -22.34 12.04 -8.33
CA GLU A 94 -22.99 11.74 -9.60
C GLU A 94 -24.51 11.90 -9.51
N SER A 95 -25.14 11.43 -8.43
CA SER A 95 -26.58 11.62 -8.18
C SER A 95 -26.92 13.10 -8.10
N ALA A 96 -26.22 13.87 -7.28
CA ALA A 96 -26.42 15.31 -7.17
C ALA A 96 -26.18 16.03 -8.52
N SER A 97 -25.18 15.59 -9.30
CA SER A 97 -24.91 16.15 -10.63
C SER A 97 -26.05 15.87 -11.61
N LYS A 98 -26.67 14.68 -11.53
CA LYS A 98 -27.86 14.33 -12.32
C LYS A 98 -29.06 15.17 -11.90
N ASP A 99 -29.25 15.39 -10.60
CA ASP A 99 -30.33 16.23 -10.09
C ASP A 99 -30.17 17.70 -10.55
N LEU A 100 -28.93 18.20 -10.62
CA LEU A 100 -28.64 19.54 -11.15
C LEU A 100 -29.00 19.69 -12.63
N LEU A 101 -28.92 18.63 -13.45
CA LEU A 101 -29.40 18.67 -14.84
C LEU A 101 -30.92 18.87 -14.92
N ASN A 102 -31.67 18.43 -13.91
CA ASN A 102 -33.11 18.62 -13.88
C ASN A 102 -33.50 20.06 -13.53
N VAL A 103 -32.64 20.83 -12.84
CA VAL A 103 -32.93 22.21 -12.45
C VAL A 103 -33.14 23.12 -13.66
N SER A 104 -32.47 22.87 -14.78
CA SER A 104 -32.64 23.67 -16.01
C SER A 104 -34.00 23.45 -16.70
N HIS A 105 -34.75 22.39 -16.35
CA HIS A 105 -36.08 22.14 -16.91
C HIS A 105 -37.12 23.12 -16.36
N ASP A 106 -36.99 23.52 -15.09
CA ASP A 106 -37.88 24.51 -14.48
C ASP A 106 -37.39 25.93 -14.76
N HIS A 107 -38.00 26.57 -15.77
CA HIS A 107 -37.58 27.88 -16.27
C HIS A 107 -37.66 28.98 -15.21
N HIS A 108 -38.60 28.92 -14.27
CA HIS A 108 -38.74 29.97 -13.25
C HIS A 108 -37.65 29.87 -12.18
N VAL A 109 -37.38 28.65 -11.70
CA VAL A 109 -36.34 28.37 -10.72
C VAL A 109 -34.96 28.64 -11.33
N TYR A 110 -34.74 28.17 -12.57
CA TYR A 110 -33.48 28.36 -13.28
C TYR A 110 -33.19 29.83 -13.60
N LYS A 111 -34.20 30.61 -14.01
CA LYS A 111 -34.06 32.05 -14.26
C LYS A 111 -33.64 32.82 -13.00
N ARG A 112 -34.23 32.48 -11.85
CA ARG A 112 -33.82 33.06 -10.55
C ARG A 112 -32.39 32.67 -10.19
N LEU A 113 -32.03 31.40 -10.36
CA LEU A 113 -30.68 30.91 -10.09
C LEU A 113 -29.62 31.62 -10.96
N LEU A 114 -29.88 31.78 -12.26
CA LEU A 114 -28.99 32.49 -13.17
C LEU A 114 -28.77 33.95 -12.72
N LYS A 115 -29.84 34.63 -12.29
CA LYS A 115 -29.74 35.98 -11.73
C LYS A 115 -28.79 36.03 -10.54
N ASP A 116 -29.01 35.14 -9.57
CA ASP A 116 -28.25 35.11 -8.32
C ASP A 116 -26.76 34.80 -8.59
N LEU A 117 -26.46 33.89 -9.53
CA LEU A 117 -25.10 33.56 -9.95
C LEU A 117 -24.39 34.72 -10.67
N ILE A 118 -25.09 35.45 -11.54
CA ILE A 118 -24.55 36.65 -12.20
C ILE A 118 -24.24 37.72 -11.16
N VAL A 119 -25.17 38.03 -10.26
CA VAL A 119 -24.96 39.00 -9.18
C VAL A 119 -23.79 38.58 -8.28
N GLN A 120 -23.69 37.30 -7.90
CA GLN A 120 -22.58 36.78 -7.11
C GLN A 120 -21.23 36.99 -7.80
N SER A 121 -21.19 36.78 -9.12
CA SER A 121 -19.98 36.95 -9.93
C SER A 121 -19.56 38.42 -10.01
N LEU A 122 -20.51 39.34 -10.24
CA LEU A 122 -20.28 40.79 -10.24
C LEU A 122 -19.74 41.28 -8.89
N VAL A 123 -20.31 40.82 -7.77
CA VAL A 123 -19.85 41.15 -6.41
C VAL A 123 -18.42 40.67 -6.14
N ARG A 124 -18.00 39.55 -6.73
CA ARG A 124 -16.63 39.03 -6.59
C ARG A 124 -15.63 39.76 -7.47
N LEU A 125 -16.00 40.11 -8.71
CA LEU A 125 -15.11 40.79 -9.65
C LEU A 125 -14.92 42.28 -9.30
N LYS A 126 -16.01 43.00 -8.97
CA LYS A 126 -16.01 44.44 -8.65
C LYS A 126 -15.37 45.33 -9.73
N GLU A 127 -15.54 44.95 -10.98
CA GLU A 127 -15.04 45.70 -12.14
C GLU A 127 -16.14 46.54 -12.79
N PRO A 128 -15.80 47.66 -13.44
CA PRO A 128 -16.78 48.53 -14.10
C PRO A 128 -17.35 47.93 -15.40
N GLY A 129 -16.65 46.97 -16.01
CA GLY A 129 -17.08 46.27 -17.21
C GLY A 129 -16.74 44.79 -17.13
N VAL A 130 -17.67 43.91 -17.50
CA VAL A 130 -17.52 42.45 -17.41
C VAL A 130 -18.00 41.78 -18.69
N LEU A 131 -17.19 40.85 -19.20
CA LEU A 131 -17.56 39.98 -20.31
C LEU A 131 -18.27 38.73 -19.76
N LEU A 132 -19.54 38.52 -20.11
CA LEU A 132 -20.33 37.38 -19.66
C LEU A 132 -20.38 36.30 -20.75
N ARG A 133 -19.88 35.12 -20.42
CA ARG A 133 -19.94 33.95 -21.29
C ARG A 133 -21.01 32.97 -20.83
N CYS A 134 -21.94 32.62 -21.71
CA CYS A 134 -23.04 31.69 -21.41
C CYS A 134 -23.14 30.56 -22.46
N ARG A 135 -24.01 29.57 -22.22
CA ARG A 135 -24.34 28.55 -23.21
C ARG A 135 -25.31 29.13 -24.23
N LYS A 136 -25.27 28.63 -25.46
CA LYS A 136 -26.14 29.11 -26.54
C LYS A 136 -27.64 28.94 -26.24
N GLU A 137 -28.01 27.89 -25.51
CA GLU A 137 -29.39 27.61 -25.11
C GLU A 137 -29.92 28.60 -24.06
N ASP A 138 -29.03 29.16 -23.24
CA ASP A 138 -29.39 30.03 -22.11
C ASP A 138 -29.43 31.52 -22.50
N LEU A 139 -29.01 31.86 -23.72
CA LEU A 139 -28.81 33.25 -24.16
C LEU A 139 -30.05 34.12 -23.95
N HIS A 140 -31.22 33.62 -24.36
CA HIS A 140 -32.50 34.34 -24.17
C HIS A 140 -32.88 34.53 -22.70
N LEU A 141 -32.58 33.55 -21.85
CA LEU A 141 -32.85 33.63 -20.41
C LEU A 141 -31.91 34.64 -19.75
N VAL A 142 -30.63 34.61 -20.11
CA VAL A 142 -29.60 35.54 -19.61
C VAL A 142 -29.95 36.97 -20.00
N GLU A 143 -30.26 37.24 -21.27
CA GLU A 143 -30.69 38.57 -21.74
C GLU A 143 -31.86 39.11 -20.91
N SER A 144 -32.84 38.26 -20.60
CA SER A 144 -34.02 38.65 -19.81
C SER A 144 -33.74 38.93 -18.32
N VAL A 145 -32.55 38.60 -17.83
CA VAL A 145 -32.15 38.70 -16.41
C VAL A 145 -31.08 39.78 -16.18
N LEU A 146 -30.32 40.14 -17.22
CA LEU A 146 -29.18 41.06 -17.13
C LEU A 146 -29.53 42.39 -16.47
N ASP A 147 -30.62 43.03 -16.86
CA ASP A 147 -31.01 44.34 -16.33
C ASP A 147 -31.35 44.25 -14.83
N SER A 148 -32.11 43.23 -14.45
CA SER A 148 -32.45 42.98 -13.04
C SER A 148 -31.20 42.64 -12.20
N ALA A 149 -30.22 41.95 -12.77
CA ALA A 149 -28.97 41.62 -12.10
C ALA A 149 -28.06 42.86 -11.91
N LYS A 150 -28.01 43.75 -12.92
CA LYS A 150 -27.27 45.03 -12.85
C LYS A 150 -27.80 45.92 -11.74
N GLU A 151 -29.13 46.09 -11.67
CA GLU A 151 -29.80 46.88 -10.63
C GLU A 151 -29.55 46.29 -9.24
N GLU A 152 -29.63 44.97 -9.08
CA GLU A 152 -29.40 44.31 -7.80
C GLU A 152 -27.94 44.45 -7.33
N TYR A 153 -26.97 44.34 -8.24
CA TYR A 153 -25.57 44.58 -7.94
C TYR A 153 -25.33 46.04 -7.53
N ALA A 154 -25.84 47.00 -8.32
CA ALA A 154 -25.72 48.43 -8.04
C ALA A 154 -26.31 48.78 -6.66
N SER A 155 -27.47 48.20 -6.33
CA SER A 155 -28.13 48.39 -5.03
C SER A 155 -27.35 47.77 -3.86
N LYS A 156 -26.70 46.60 -4.05
CA LYS A 156 -25.94 45.92 -2.99
C LYS A 156 -24.61 46.60 -2.69
N VAL A 157 -23.93 47.11 -3.72
CA VAL A 157 -22.57 47.65 -3.60
C VAL A 157 -22.57 49.19 -3.57
N ASN A 158 -23.70 49.84 -3.81
CA ASN A 158 -23.86 51.30 -3.93
C ASN A 158 -22.92 51.91 -5.00
N VAL A 159 -22.84 51.27 -6.16
CA VAL A 159 -22.01 51.71 -7.30
C VAL A 159 -22.88 51.80 -8.55
N HIS A 160 -22.41 52.55 -9.56
CA HIS A 160 -23.05 52.57 -10.86
C HIS A 160 -23.16 51.16 -11.47
N PRO A 161 -24.23 50.87 -12.23
CA PRO A 161 -24.39 49.61 -12.93
C PRO A 161 -23.19 49.31 -13.85
N PRO A 162 -22.57 48.12 -13.73
CA PRO A 162 -21.44 47.76 -14.57
C PRO A 162 -21.89 47.50 -16.01
N GLU A 163 -21.00 47.75 -16.95
CA GLU A 163 -21.19 47.38 -18.36
C GLU A 163 -21.03 45.87 -18.49
N ILE A 164 -22.07 45.16 -18.96
CA ILE A 164 -22.02 43.71 -19.16
C ILE A 164 -22.19 43.44 -20.65
N ILE A 165 -21.16 42.84 -21.26
CA ILE A 165 -21.13 42.48 -22.67
C ILE A 165 -21.22 40.95 -22.77
N ILE A 166 -22.18 40.44 -23.53
CA ILE A 166 -22.27 38.99 -23.80
C ILE A 166 -21.22 38.63 -24.85
N ASP A 167 -20.39 37.63 -24.55
CA ASP A 167 -19.36 37.13 -25.45
C ASP A 167 -19.96 36.32 -26.63
N ASP A 168 -19.36 36.42 -27.81
CA ASP A 168 -19.72 35.64 -29.00
C ASP A 168 -19.21 34.18 -28.88
N VAL A 169 -18.19 33.93 -28.05
CA VAL A 169 -17.68 32.59 -27.76
C VAL A 169 -18.54 31.93 -26.69
N HIS A 170 -19.29 30.88 -27.05
CA HIS A 170 -20.22 30.23 -26.12
C HIS A 170 -19.57 29.10 -25.29
N LEU A 171 -20.13 28.82 -24.11
CA LEU A 171 -19.77 27.63 -23.34
C LEU A 171 -20.18 26.34 -24.09
N PRO A 172 -19.48 25.21 -23.86
CA PRO A 172 -19.86 23.93 -24.45
C PRO A 172 -21.30 23.55 -24.06
N PRO A 173 -22.00 22.79 -24.92
CA PRO A 173 -23.37 22.35 -24.63
C PRO A 173 -23.42 21.52 -23.34
N GLY A 174 -24.60 21.50 -22.71
CA GLY A 174 -24.81 20.71 -21.50
C GLY A 174 -24.55 19.22 -21.73
N PRO A 175 -24.17 18.47 -20.68
CA PRO A 175 -24.08 17.02 -20.79
C PRO A 175 -25.46 16.47 -21.20
N SER A 176 -25.53 15.84 -22.36
CA SER A 176 -26.74 15.15 -22.81
C SER A 176 -26.93 13.88 -21.95
N HIS A 177 -28.18 13.50 -21.68
CA HIS A 177 -28.52 12.27 -20.92
C HIS A 177 -27.92 10.96 -21.51
N HIS A 178 -27.24 11.03 -22.66
CA HIS A 178 -26.72 9.91 -23.44
C HIS A 178 -25.19 9.90 -23.61
N HIS A 179 -24.39 10.47 -22.71
CA HIS A 179 -22.95 10.16 -22.67
C HIS A 179 -22.55 9.60 -21.31
N GLY A 180 -22.65 8.27 -21.22
CA GLY A 180 -22.05 7.50 -20.16
C GLY A 180 -20.53 7.59 -20.22
N PHE A 181 -19.94 7.72 -19.03
CA PHE A 181 -18.68 7.09 -18.64
C PHE A 181 -17.54 7.14 -19.67
N PHE A 182 -16.81 8.27 -19.71
CA PHE A 182 -15.36 8.13 -19.82
C PHE A 182 -14.84 7.66 -18.46
N HIS A 183 -14.89 6.34 -18.27
CA HIS A 183 -14.02 5.67 -17.32
C HIS A 183 -12.58 6.06 -17.71
N HIS A 184 -11.93 6.85 -16.85
CA HIS A 184 -10.49 6.86 -16.83
C HIS A 184 -10.06 5.42 -16.54
N HIS A 185 -9.63 4.71 -17.58
CA HIS A 185 -8.89 3.48 -17.44
C HIS A 185 -7.74 3.76 -16.46
N ALA A 186 -7.86 3.22 -15.25
CA ALA A 186 -6.71 2.99 -14.39
C ALA A 186 -5.78 2.08 -15.18
N GLU A 187 -4.68 2.64 -15.67
CA GLU A 187 -3.60 1.88 -16.26
C GLU A 187 -3.10 0.85 -15.24
N ALA A 188 -3.29 -0.40 -15.64
CA ALA A 188 -2.48 -1.57 -15.32
C ALA A 188 -1.70 -1.54 -14.00
N HIS A 189 -2.18 -2.33 -13.06
CA HIS A 189 -1.32 -3.15 -12.23
C HIS A 189 -0.27 -3.86 -13.12
N GLY A 190 0.99 -3.40 -13.05
CA GLY A 190 2.14 -4.21 -13.44
C GLY A 190 2.48 -5.21 -12.34
N PRO A 191 2.95 -6.43 -12.66
CA PRO A 191 3.36 -7.38 -11.64
C PRO A 191 4.79 -7.06 -11.21
N PHE A 192 4.96 -6.35 -10.10
CA PHE A 192 6.16 -6.36 -9.26
C PHE A 192 5.77 -6.17 -7.80
#